data_AF-A0A370LEB6-F1
#
_entry.id   AF-A0A370LEB6-F1
#
_cell.length_a   1.000
_cell.length_b   1.000
_cell.length_c   1.000
_cell.angle_alpha   90.00
_cell.angle_beta   90.00
_cell.angle_gamma   90.00
#
_symmetry.space_group_name_H-M   'P 1'
#
loop_
_entity.id
_entity.type
_entity.pdbx_description
1 polymer ?
#
loop_
_entity_poly.entity_id
_entity_poly.type
_entity_poly.pdbx_seq_one_letter_code
_entity_poly.pdbx_strand_id
1 'polypeptide(L)'
;MYAKPLRNDVVESLLQSTDDEETSKSRQKYSFDEFVDERMLISRDLMGKKEMKVKVLEVSDEHPPLQWKFGDRVKVNKILITIKHLETQQIEEGECDIEAIEKELTEKRHYTSTNRWIPTNEIKNGYVVASRHTSLISDAAALDYIVF
;
A
#
# COMPACT_ATOMS: atom_id res chain seq x y z
N MET A 1 -56.34 41.04 27.09
CA MET A 1 -55.65 40.15 28.04
C MET A 1 -54.19 40.09 27.62
N TYR A 2 -53.27 40.70 28.36
CA TYR A 2 -51.84 40.73 28.02
C TYR A 2 -51.14 39.50 28.62
N ALA A 3 -50.44 38.73 27.78
CA ALA A 3 -49.62 37.62 28.22
C ALA A 3 -48.43 38.13 29.05
N LYS A 4 -48.23 37.58 30.25
CA LYS A 4 -47.08 37.91 31.11
C LYS A 4 -45.79 37.36 30.46
N PRO A 5 -44.69 38.12 30.44
CA PRO A 5 -43.40 37.59 30.01
C PRO A 5 -42.90 36.54 31.02
N LEU A 6 -42.29 35.48 30.51
CA LEU A 6 -41.69 34.41 31.31
C LEU A 6 -40.52 34.96 32.14
N ARG A 7 -40.34 34.43 33.37
CA ARG A 7 -39.23 34.77 34.26
C ARG A 7 -37.90 34.39 33.62
N ASN A 8 -36.91 35.30 33.68
CA ASN A 8 -35.58 35.14 33.10
C ASN A 8 -34.87 33.84 33.55
N ASP A 9 -35.17 33.37 34.74
CA ASP A 9 -34.62 32.15 35.35
C ASP A 9 -34.96 30.88 34.53
N VAL A 10 -36.12 30.87 33.85
CA VAL A 10 -36.51 29.77 32.95
C VAL A 10 -35.72 29.85 31.64
N VAL A 11 -35.39 31.06 31.19
CA VAL A 11 -34.68 31.31 29.94
C VAL A 11 -33.21 30.91 30.07
N GLU A 12 -32.58 31.13 31.25
CA GLU A 12 -31.23 30.65 31.54
C GLU A 12 -31.14 29.12 31.57
N SER A 13 -32.14 28.42 32.11
CA SER A 13 -32.16 26.95 32.14
C SER A 13 -32.28 26.29 30.75
N LEU A 14 -32.83 27.00 29.77
CA LEU A 14 -32.99 26.55 28.38
C LEU A 14 -31.78 26.85 27.49
N LEU A 15 -30.91 27.77 27.91
CA LEU A 15 -29.67 28.12 27.21
C LEU A 15 -28.48 27.25 27.64
N GLN A 16 -28.66 26.34 28.58
CA GLN A 16 -27.65 25.37 28.97
C GLN A 16 -27.78 24.08 28.16
N SER A 17 -27.68 24.21 26.83
CA SER A 17 -27.43 23.09 25.93
C SER A 17 -26.11 23.32 25.20
N THR A 18 -25.21 22.36 25.42
CA THR A 18 -23.99 22.08 24.64
C THR A 18 -22.90 23.15 24.69
N ASP A 19 -22.34 23.38 25.87
CA ASP A 19 -20.90 23.61 25.95
C ASP A 19 -20.22 22.23 26.01
N ASP A 20 -20.12 21.57 24.85
CA ASP A 20 -19.30 20.37 24.64
C ASP A 20 -17.81 20.76 24.71
N GLU A 21 -17.34 21.09 25.90
CA GLU A 21 -15.94 21.38 26.17
C GLU A 21 -15.16 20.08 26.49
N GLU A 22 -15.28 19.06 25.65
CA GLU A 22 -14.46 17.84 25.79
C GLU A 22 -14.16 17.09 24.46
N THR A 23 -14.15 17.77 23.31
CA THR A 23 -13.72 17.16 22.02
C THR A 23 -12.49 17.81 21.38
N SER A 24 -11.55 18.32 22.20
CA SER A 24 -10.27 18.87 21.70
C SER A 24 -9.05 17.99 22.03
N LYS A 25 -9.19 16.66 22.10
CA LYS A 25 -8.05 15.73 22.30
C LYS A 25 -8.13 14.45 21.46
N SER A 26 -8.36 14.57 20.16
CA SER A 26 -7.83 13.61 19.16
C SER A 26 -7.96 14.15 17.73
N ARG A 27 -7.55 15.41 17.48
CA ARG A 27 -7.22 15.80 16.12
C ARG A 27 -5.96 15.04 15.73
N GLN A 28 -6.11 13.80 15.27
CA GLN A 28 -5.03 13.05 14.63
C GLN A 28 -4.51 13.97 13.54
N LYS A 29 -3.32 14.54 13.77
CA LYS A 29 -2.59 15.27 12.76
C LYS A 29 -2.14 14.21 11.77
N TYR A 30 -3.02 13.85 10.82
CA TYR A 30 -2.58 13.14 9.63
C TYR A 30 -1.53 14.03 8.98
N SER A 31 -0.27 13.61 9.07
CA SER A 31 0.82 14.29 8.39
C SER A 31 0.56 14.14 6.90
N PHE A 32 0.58 15.24 6.14
CA PHE A 32 0.48 15.17 4.68
C PHE A 32 1.57 14.29 4.06
N ASP A 33 2.67 14.06 4.78
CA ASP A 33 3.77 13.18 4.40
C ASP A 33 3.39 11.68 4.41
N GLU A 34 2.32 11.31 5.11
CA GLU A 34 1.80 9.94 5.18
C GLU A 34 0.81 9.62 4.04
N PHE A 35 0.39 10.65 3.29
CA PHE A 35 -0.48 10.50 2.13
C PHE A 35 0.33 10.07 0.91
N VAL A 36 0.38 8.76 0.69
CA VAL A 36 0.98 8.18 -0.50
C VAL A 36 -0.02 8.29 -1.65
N ASP A 37 0.38 8.97 -2.74
CA ASP A 37 -0.43 8.98 -3.96
C ASP A 37 -0.60 7.55 -4.49
N GLU A 38 -1.83 7.06 -4.47
CA GLU A 38 -2.19 5.71 -4.89
C GLU A 38 -1.81 5.44 -6.36
N ARG A 39 -1.74 6.47 -7.20
CA ARG A 39 -1.31 6.34 -8.60
C ARG A 39 0.14 5.89 -8.72
N MET A 40 0.98 6.18 -7.72
CA MET A 40 2.36 5.70 -7.70
C MET A 40 2.46 4.19 -7.39
N LEU A 41 1.41 3.60 -6.83
CA LEU A 41 1.37 2.19 -6.40
C LEU A 41 0.65 1.29 -7.42
N ILE A 42 0.15 1.87 -8.51
CA ILE A 42 -0.59 1.14 -9.55
C ILE A 42 0.20 1.17 -10.85
N SER A 43 0.48 0.00 -11.41
CA SER A 43 0.99 -0.14 -12.76
C SER A 43 -0.14 -0.50 -13.72
N ARG A 44 -0.07 -0.03 -14.96
CA ARG A 44 -1.02 -0.34 -16.02
C ARG A 44 -0.39 -1.19 -17.11
N ASP A 45 -1.19 -2.05 -17.70
CA ASP A 45 -0.83 -2.76 -18.92
C ASP A 45 -0.72 -1.79 -20.11
N LEU A 46 0.01 -2.19 -21.16
CA LEU A 46 0.21 -1.45 -22.40
C LEU A 46 -1.10 -1.01 -23.05
N MET A 47 -2.14 -1.84 -22.97
CA MET A 47 -3.47 -1.51 -23.48
C MET A 47 -4.32 -0.69 -22.51
N GLY A 48 -3.84 -0.44 -21.29
CA GLY A 48 -4.57 0.27 -20.25
C GLY A 48 -5.83 -0.46 -19.76
N LYS A 49 -5.94 -1.78 -19.99
CA LYS A 49 -7.10 -2.61 -19.63
C LYS A 49 -6.98 -3.23 -18.25
N LYS A 50 -5.76 -3.44 -17.77
CA LYS A 50 -5.48 -4.02 -16.46
C LYS A 50 -4.66 -3.07 -15.61
N GLU A 51 -4.96 -3.07 -14.32
CA GLU A 51 -4.20 -2.39 -13.29
C GLU A 51 -3.62 -3.43 -12.33
N MET A 52 -2.37 -3.26 -11.90
CA MET A 52 -1.72 -4.15 -10.95
C MET A 52 -1.20 -3.35 -9.76
N LYS A 53 -1.40 -3.92 -8.57
CA LYS A 53 -0.90 -3.42 -7.29
C LYS A 53 -0.14 -4.53 -6.60
N VAL A 54 1.03 -4.22 -6.05
CA VAL A 54 1.88 -5.20 -5.37
C VAL A 54 2.07 -4.81 -3.91
N LYS A 55 1.70 -5.72 -3.02
CA LYS A 55 1.88 -5.60 -1.57
C LYS A 55 2.98 -6.53 -1.09
N VAL A 56 3.85 -6.02 -0.24
CA VAL A 56 4.88 -6.83 0.43
C VAL A 56 4.25 -7.52 1.64
N LEU A 57 4.38 -8.84 1.71
CA LEU A 57 3.90 -9.64 2.85
C LEU A 57 5.04 -9.98 3.81
N GLU A 58 6.17 -10.43 3.25
CA GLU A 58 7.31 -10.91 4.03
C GLU A 58 8.61 -10.35 3.47
N VAL A 59 9.47 -9.89 4.36
CA VAL A 59 10.83 -9.42 4.07
C VAL A 59 11.82 -10.25 4.85
N SER A 60 13.00 -10.49 4.27
CA SER A 60 14.10 -11.16 4.94
C SER A 60 14.94 -10.17 5.74
N ASP A 61 15.45 -10.63 6.88
CA ASP A 61 16.40 -9.91 7.74
C ASP A 61 17.85 -9.96 7.20
N GLU A 62 18.07 -10.56 6.03
CA GLU A 62 19.38 -10.61 5.40
C GLU A 62 19.94 -9.21 5.11
N HIS A 63 21.17 -8.96 5.57
CA HIS A 63 21.88 -7.73 5.26
C HIS A 63 22.29 -7.68 3.78
N PRO A 64 22.11 -6.54 3.10
CA PRO A 64 22.52 -6.40 1.71
C PRO A 64 24.03 -6.67 1.58
N PRO A 65 24.46 -7.39 0.52
CA PRO A 65 25.86 -7.81 0.36
C PRO A 65 26.85 -6.65 0.27
N LEU A 66 26.39 -5.43 -0.02
CA LEU A 66 27.14 -4.18 0.14
C LEU A 66 26.23 -3.07 0.68
N GLN A 67 26.74 -2.25 1.61
CA GLN A 67 26.12 -0.97 1.98
C GLN A 67 26.03 -0.11 0.72
N TRP A 68 24.82 0.02 0.18
CA TRP A 68 24.59 0.70 -1.08
C TRP A 68 24.64 2.21 -0.85
N LYS A 69 25.32 2.97 -1.74
CA LYS A 69 25.46 4.44 -1.61
C LYS A 69 24.13 5.19 -1.62
N PHE A 70 23.06 4.55 -2.08
CA PHE A 70 21.70 5.12 -2.23
C PHE A 70 20.71 4.62 -1.15
N GLY A 71 21.19 4.25 0.04
CA GLY A 71 20.36 3.90 1.20
C GLY A 71 20.12 2.41 1.38
N ASP A 72 19.29 2.08 2.36
CA ASP A 72 19.03 0.71 2.77
C ASP A 72 18.15 -0.05 1.77
N ARG A 73 18.49 -1.32 1.55
CA ARG A 73 17.73 -2.24 0.72
C ARG A 73 17.23 -3.37 1.58
N VAL A 74 15.99 -3.77 1.31
CA VAL A 74 15.34 -4.89 1.95
C VAL A 74 15.13 -5.98 0.91
N LYS A 75 15.36 -7.22 1.32
CA LYS A 75 15.13 -8.39 0.49
C LYS A 75 13.69 -8.86 0.69
N VAL A 76 12.89 -8.87 -0.36
CA VAL A 76 11.48 -9.29 -0.30
C VAL A 76 11.39 -10.79 -0.55
N ASN A 77 10.68 -11.52 0.32
CA ASN A 77 10.47 -12.96 0.19
C ASN A 77 9.09 -13.29 -0.39
N LYS A 78 8.03 -12.68 0.16
CA LYS A 78 6.66 -12.92 -0.28
C LYS A 78 5.92 -11.63 -0.61
N ILE A 79 5.12 -11.71 -1.65
CA ILE A 79 4.28 -10.61 -2.13
C ILE A 79 2.86 -11.10 -2.39
N LEU A 80 1.93 -10.17 -2.32
CA LEU A 80 0.58 -10.33 -2.82
C LEU A 80 0.40 -9.41 -4.02
N ILE A 81 -0.01 -9.99 -5.13
CA ILE A 81 -0.28 -9.26 -6.37
C ILE A 81 -1.77 -9.23 -6.58
N THR A 82 -2.30 -8.03 -6.80
CA THR A 82 -3.70 -7.82 -7.16
C THR A 82 -3.74 -7.28 -8.58
N ILE A 83 -4.37 -8.01 -9.50
CA ILE A 83 -4.62 -7.59 -10.88
C ILE A 83 -6.11 -7.29 -11.02
N LYS A 84 -6.43 -6.04 -11.34
CA LYS A 84 -7.78 -5.58 -11.59
C LYS A 84 -7.98 -5.42 -13.09
N HIS A 85 -8.96 -6.12 -13.64
CA HIS A 85 -9.42 -5.93 -15.00
C HIS A 85 -10.42 -4.78 -15.03
N LEU A 86 -10.09 -3.70 -15.74
CA LEU A 86 -10.92 -2.50 -15.80
C LEU A 86 -12.19 -2.69 -16.62
N GLU A 87 -12.14 -3.56 -17.65
CA GLU A 87 -13.30 -3.83 -18.52
C GLU A 87 -14.34 -4.74 -17.84
N THR A 88 -13.89 -5.80 -17.17
CA THR A 88 -14.78 -6.80 -16.55
C THR A 88 -15.04 -6.55 -15.06
N GLN A 89 -14.31 -5.61 -14.45
CA GLN A 89 -14.29 -5.34 -13.01
C GLN A 89 -13.91 -6.56 -12.16
N GLN A 90 -13.31 -7.59 -12.77
CA GLN A 90 -12.80 -8.75 -12.06
C GLN A 90 -11.49 -8.41 -11.36
N ILE A 91 -11.31 -8.95 -10.15
CA ILE A 91 -10.11 -8.78 -9.35
C ILE A 91 -9.52 -10.18 -9.16
N GLU A 92 -8.28 -10.33 -9.58
CA GLU A 92 -7.46 -11.52 -9.36
C GLU A 92 -6.42 -11.20 -8.29
N GLU A 93 -6.33 -12.05 -7.29
CA GLU A 93 -5.33 -11.94 -6.23
C GLU A 93 -4.49 -13.21 -6.23
N GLY A 94 -3.17 -13.02 -6.23
CA GLY A 94 -2.19 -14.10 -6.23
C GLY A 94 -1.11 -13.83 -5.20
N GLU A 95 -0.98 -14.75 -4.25
CA GLU A 95 0.19 -14.79 -3.37
C GLU A 95 1.36 -15.44 -4.12
N CYS A 96 2.52 -14.81 -4.02
CA CYS A 96 3.70 -15.20 -4.76
C CYS A 96 4.89 -15.26 -3.80
N ASP A 97 5.42 -16.48 -3.62
CA ASP A 97 6.65 -16.72 -2.89
C ASP A 97 7.84 -16.59 -3.85
N ILE A 98 8.47 -15.40 -3.83
CA ILE A 98 9.54 -15.07 -4.77
C ILE A 98 10.79 -15.90 -4.47
N GLU A 99 11.02 -16.27 -3.21
CA GLU A 99 12.17 -17.10 -2.85
C GLU A 99 12.06 -18.50 -3.46
N ALA A 100 10.89 -19.11 -3.37
CA ALA A 100 10.63 -20.42 -4.00
C ALA A 100 10.75 -20.35 -5.52
N ILE A 101 10.19 -19.29 -6.13
CA ILE A 101 10.23 -19.05 -7.59
C ILE A 101 11.66 -18.85 -8.09
N GLU A 102 12.48 -18.07 -7.39
CA GLU A 102 13.88 -17.87 -7.78
C GLU A 102 14.68 -19.18 -7.72
N LYS A 103 14.42 -20.00 -6.71
CA LYS A 103 15.06 -21.31 -6.56
C LYS A 103 14.67 -22.23 -7.71
N GLU A 104 13.39 -22.29 -8.05
CA GLU A 104 12.88 -23.05 -9.19
C GLU A 104 13.43 -22.53 -10.53
N LEU A 105 13.54 -21.20 -10.69
CA LEU A 105 14.11 -20.57 -11.88
C LEU A 105 15.59 -20.94 -12.05
N THR A 106 16.35 -20.94 -10.95
CA THR A 106 17.76 -21.35 -10.94
C THR A 106 17.93 -22.82 -11.32
N GLU A 107 17.02 -23.68 -10.84
CA GLU A 107 17.04 -25.11 -11.16
C GLU A 107 16.66 -25.38 -12.63
N LYS A 108 15.57 -24.79 -13.12
CA LYS A 108 15.04 -25.07 -14.47
C LYS A 108 15.77 -24.34 -15.58
N ARG A 109 16.20 -23.09 -15.33
CA ARG A 109 16.72 -22.19 -16.37
C ARG A 109 18.14 -21.70 -16.11
N HIS A 110 18.75 -22.06 -14.97
CA HIS A 110 20.11 -21.64 -14.59
C HIS A 110 20.32 -20.11 -14.61
N TYR A 111 19.24 -19.35 -14.41
CA TYR A 111 19.29 -17.91 -14.23
C TYR A 111 19.10 -17.58 -12.75
N THR A 112 19.90 -16.65 -12.24
CA THR A 112 19.75 -16.07 -10.91
C THR A 112 19.34 -14.62 -11.05
N SER A 113 18.46 -14.16 -10.17
CA SER A 113 17.87 -12.82 -10.22
C SER A 113 18.26 -12.06 -8.97
N THR A 114 18.59 -10.77 -9.11
CA THR A 114 18.83 -9.91 -7.93
C THR A 114 17.64 -9.01 -7.65
N ASN A 115 16.49 -9.31 -8.27
CA ASN A 115 15.33 -8.42 -8.34
C ASN A 115 14.53 -8.36 -7.02
N ARG A 116 14.87 -9.21 -6.03
CA ARG A 116 14.28 -9.20 -4.69
C ARG A 116 14.75 -8.02 -3.82
N TRP A 117 15.86 -7.38 -4.17
CA TRP A 117 16.42 -6.27 -3.41
C TRP A 117 15.74 -4.95 -3.79
N ILE A 118 14.87 -4.45 -2.91
CA ILE A 118 14.15 -3.20 -3.11
C ILE A 118 14.64 -2.15 -2.10
N PRO A 119 14.92 -0.91 -2.54
CA PRO A 119 15.25 0.16 -1.61
C PRO A 119 14.03 0.52 -0.76
N THR A 120 14.24 0.79 0.53
CA THR A 120 13.15 1.09 1.48
C THR A 120 12.30 2.28 1.04
N ASN A 121 12.89 3.26 0.36
CA ASN A 121 12.20 4.45 -0.17
C ASN A 121 11.13 4.13 -1.23
N GLU A 122 11.22 2.97 -1.87
CA GLU A 122 10.26 2.53 -2.90
C GLU A 122 9.19 1.60 -2.32
N ILE A 123 9.20 1.37 -1.00
CA ILE A 123 8.12 0.70 -0.27
C ILE A 123 7.38 1.75 0.54
N LYS A 124 6.10 1.96 0.21
CA LYS A 124 5.26 2.96 0.86
C LYS A 124 4.02 2.27 1.44
N ASN A 125 3.85 2.35 2.77
CA ASN A 125 2.76 1.70 3.50
C ASN A 125 2.62 0.19 3.17
N GLY A 126 3.74 -0.50 2.97
CA GLY A 126 3.77 -1.93 2.61
C GLY A 126 3.46 -2.24 1.14
N TYR A 127 3.25 -1.24 0.29
CA TYR A 127 3.10 -1.40 -1.15
C TYR A 127 4.37 -0.99 -1.89
N VAL A 128 4.67 -1.71 -2.97
CA VAL A 128 5.79 -1.39 -3.85
C VAL A 128 5.37 -0.30 -4.84
N VAL A 129 6.28 0.60 -5.20
CA VAL A 129 6.05 1.59 -6.27
C VAL A 129 5.98 0.90 -7.64
N ALA A 130 5.10 1.38 -8.51
CA ALA A 130 4.82 0.81 -9.82
C ALA A 130 6.06 0.59 -10.71
N SER A 131 7.09 1.43 -10.56
CA SER A 131 8.36 1.32 -11.31
C SER A 131 9.13 0.03 -11.05
N ARG A 132 8.88 -0.66 -9.92
CA ARG A 132 9.52 -1.93 -9.58
C ARG A 132 8.66 -3.16 -9.81
N HIS A 133 7.38 -3.00 -10.13
CA HIS A 133 6.47 -4.13 -10.29
C HIS A 133 7.03 -5.13 -11.31
N THR A 134 7.33 -4.69 -12.53
CA THR A 134 7.84 -5.55 -13.61
C THR A 134 9.15 -6.24 -13.26
N SER A 135 10.06 -5.54 -12.56
CA SER A 135 11.32 -6.11 -12.10
C SER A 135 11.10 -7.21 -11.08
N LEU A 136 10.17 -7.02 -10.15
CA LEU A 136 9.93 -7.96 -9.07
C LEU A 136 9.10 -9.17 -9.50
N ILE A 137 8.20 -9.01 -10.48
CA ILE A 137 7.41 -10.12 -11.04
C ILE A 137 8.11 -10.83 -12.22
N SER A 138 9.29 -10.38 -12.66
CA SER A 138 9.96 -10.90 -13.86
C SER A 138 10.17 -12.40 -13.79
N ASP A 139 10.53 -12.91 -12.61
CA ASP A 139 10.88 -14.30 -12.40
C ASP A 139 9.63 -15.19 -12.44
N ALA A 140 8.55 -14.69 -11.84
CA ALA A 140 7.23 -15.33 -11.90
C ALA A 140 6.67 -15.32 -13.32
N ALA A 141 6.81 -14.21 -14.05
CA ALA A 141 6.42 -14.10 -15.46
C ALA A 141 7.25 -15.02 -16.35
N ALA A 142 8.55 -15.17 -16.08
CA ALA A 142 9.42 -16.07 -16.83
C ALA A 142 9.03 -17.55 -16.67
N LEU A 143 8.47 -17.93 -15.53
CA LEU A 143 7.91 -19.27 -15.27
C LEU A 143 6.42 -19.39 -15.61
N ASP A 144 5.84 -18.40 -16.28
CA ASP A 144 4.43 -18.36 -16.71
C ASP A 144 3.41 -18.39 -15.54
N TYR A 145 3.82 -18.03 -14.32
CA TYR A 145 2.91 -17.92 -13.17
C TYR A 145 1.99 -16.71 -13.24
N ILE A 146 2.42 -15.65 -13.94
CA ILE A 146 1.70 -14.38 -14.01
C ILE A 146 1.73 -13.90 -15.46
N VAL A 147 0.54 -13.51 -15.94
CA VAL A 147 0.38 -12.86 -17.24
C VAL A 147 -0.24 -11.48 -17.00
N PHE A 148 0.62 -10.47 -17.05
CA PHE A 148 0.21 -9.07 -16.97
C PHE A 148 -0.12 -8.54 -18.36
#